data_AF-A0A9P9IM78-F1
#
_entry.id   AF-A0A9P9IM78-F1
#
_cell.length_a   1.000
_cell.length_b   1.000
_cell.length_c   1.000
_cell.angle_alpha   90.00
_cell.angle_beta   90.00
_cell.angle_gamma   90.00
#
_symmetry.space_group_name_H-M   'P 1'
#
loop_
_entity.id
_entity.type
_entity.pdbx_description
1 polymer ?
#
loop_
_entity_poly.entity_id
_entity_poly.type
_entity_poly.pdbx_seq_one_letter_code
_entity_poly.pdbx_strand_id
1 'polypeptide(L)'
;LQVIASPSTRSPPQFQLLREWLRDCDQKHVCKGPGNYWPTRVIFLGGPDLNILKLVKKQDMGEDYTGGDYVVLSHCWGTPTDEEKKRFCTTKPNYQHRLQGFNYDDLLKTFQDAVRVTRELQKQYLWIDSLCIIQGDDDDWEKEAGEMENVFASAYCTIAASSTSDCRDGFLEWDLDSQNIEIHDIRRGSTYTCDFNKDVDKGALSRRAW
;
A
#
# COMPACT_ATOMS: atom_id res chain seq x y z
N LEU A 1 -39.39 -13.76 7.71
CA LEU A 1 -39.74 -13.05 6.45
C LEU A 1 -38.85 -11.81 6.41
N GLN A 2 -37.85 -11.63 5.57
CA GLN A 2 -37.54 -12.18 4.24
C GLN A 2 -36.07 -12.61 4.14
N VAL A 3 -35.81 -13.67 3.38
CA VAL A 3 -34.52 -14.04 2.81
C VAL A 3 -34.52 -13.54 1.37
N ILE A 4 -33.64 -12.57 1.03
CA ILE A 4 -33.21 -12.12 -0.32
C ILE A 4 -31.84 -11.44 -0.06
N ALA A 5 -30.68 -11.72 -0.66
CA ALA A 5 -30.28 -12.41 -1.90
C ALA A 5 -28.92 -13.14 -1.75
N SER A 6 -28.64 -14.01 -2.73
CA SER A 6 -27.46 -14.88 -2.94
C SER A 6 -26.15 -14.12 -3.33
N PRO A 7 -25.08 -14.79 -3.78
CA PRO A 7 -23.79 -14.93 -3.08
C PRO A 7 -22.65 -14.08 -3.70
N SER A 8 -21.51 -13.97 -3.01
CA SER A 8 -20.19 -13.61 -3.59
C SER A 8 -19.80 -12.13 -3.79
N THR A 9 -20.14 -11.18 -2.92
CA THR A 9 -19.65 -9.78 -3.04
C THR A 9 -19.38 -9.04 -1.73
N ARG A 10 -19.22 -9.73 -0.60
CA ARG A 10 -18.83 -9.06 0.65
C ARG A 10 -17.31 -9.09 0.76
N SER A 11 -16.67 -7.92 0.71
CA SER A 11 -15.24 -7.77 1.02
C SER A 11 -14.94 -8.48 2.35
N PRO A 12 -13.81 -9.20 2.49
CA PRO A 12 -13.43 -9.85 3.74
C PRO A 12 -13.65 -8.97 4.98
N PRO A 13 -14.07 -9.52 6.14
CA PRO A 13 -14.37 -8.73 7.33
C PRO A 13 -13.26 -7.77 7.77
N GLN A 14 -12.00 -8.13 7.48
CA GLN A 14 -10.82 -7.32 7.75
C GLN A 14 -10.85 -5.98 6.99
N PHE A 15 -11.33 -5.96 5.74
CA PHE A 15 -11.47 -4.73 4.98
C PHE A 15 -12.64 -3.87 5.47
N GLN A 16 -13.70 -4.48 6.02
CA GLN A 16 -14.77 -3.73 6.65
C GLN A 16 -14.25 -2.97 7.87
N LEU A 17 -13.49 -3.64 8.74
CA LEU A 17 -12.86 -3.02 9.89
C LEU A 17 -11.91 -1.88 9.48
N LEU A 18 -11.02 -2.15 8.51
CA LEU A 18 -10.07 -1.15 8.02
C LEU A 18 -10.78 0.13 7.56
N ARG A 19 -11.88 0.00 6.81
CA ARG A 19 -12.69 1.14 6.36
C ARG A 19 -13.33 1.88 7.53
N GLU A 20 -13.83 1.17 8.54
CA GLU A 20 -14.42 1.78 9.73
C GLU A 20 -13.39 2.58 10.53
N TRP A 21 -12.18 2.05 10.73
CA TRP A 21 -11.09 2.76 11.39
C TRP A 21 -10.63 4.01 10.64
N LEU A 22 -10.45 3.90 9.32
CA LEU A 22 -10.05 5.05 8.51
C LEU A 22 -11.15 6.12 8.46
N ARG A 23 -12.43 5.71 8.34
CA ARG A 23 -13.56 6.64 8.43
C ARG A 23 -13.57 7.37 9.76
N ASP A 24 -13.28 6.66 10.85
CA ASP A 24 -13.19 7.28 12.18
C ASP A 24 -12.00 8.26 12.28
N CYS A 25 -10.82 8.00 11.69
CA CYS A 25 -9.73 9.00 11.63
C CYS A 25 -10.18 10.24 10.83
N ASP A 26 -10.74 10.03 9.63
CA ASP A 26 -11.19 11.11 8.75
C ASP A 26 -12.22 12.04 9.42
N GLN A 27 -13.09 11.48 10.28
CA GLN A 27 -14.17 12.23 10.92
C GLN A 27 -13.80 12.83 12.28
N LYS A 28 -12.89 12.20 13.03
CA LYS A 28 -12.66 12.53 14.44
C LYS A 28 -11.26 13.05 14.74
N HIS A 29 -10.28 12.84 13.87
CA HIS A 29 -8.89 13.19 14.12
C HIS A 29 -8.38 14.23 13.12
N VAL A 30 -7.59 15.18 13.61
CA VAL A 30 -6.74 16.02 12.76
C VAL A 30 -5.42 15.28 12.58
N CYS A 31 -5.50 14.13 11.90
CA CYS A 31 -4.37 13.22 11.65
C CYS A 31 -3.68 13.48 10.30
N LYS A 32 -4.22 14.37 9.45
CA LYS A 32 -3.63 14.73 8.16
C LYS A 32 -2.54 15.77 8.37
N GLY A 33 -1.32 15.46 7.91
CA GLY A 33 -0.19 16.38 7.98
C GLY A 33 -0.46 17.69 7.22
N PRO A 34 0.30 18.77 7.52
CA PRO A 34 0.09 20.09 6.93
C PRO A 34 0.46 20.19 5.43
N GLY A 35 0.89 19.11 4.80
CA GLY A 35 1.47 19.12 3.46
C GLY A 35 0.56 18.55 2.39
N ASN A 36 0.28 19.33 1.35
CA ASN A 36 -0.17 18.84 0.05
C ASN A 36 1.05 18.31 -0.75
N TYR A 37 1.92 17.52 -0.10
CA TYR A 37 3.06 16.96 -0.79
C TYR A 37 2.60 15.84 -1.70
N TRP A 38 3.23 15.77 -2.87
CA TRP A 38 2.93 14.74 -3.85
C TRP A 38 4.24 14.20 -4.40
N PRO A 39 4.48 12.88 -4.33
CA PRO A 39 5.71 12.26 -4.79
C PRO A 39 5.99 12.56 -6.26
N THR A 40 7.26 12.51 -6.66
CA THR A 40 7.64 12.68 -8.08
C THR A 40 6.94 11.65 -8.97
N ARG A 41 6.78 10.43 -8.45
CA ARG A 41 6.18 9.28 -9.14
C ARG A 41 5.28 8.48 -8.21
N VAL A 42 4.19 7.94 -8.75
CA VAL A 42 3.30 7.00 -8.06
C VAL A 42 2.83 5.92 -9.05
N ILE A 43 2.31 4.83 -8.53
CA ILE A 43 1.66 3.78 -9.33
C ILE A 43 0.18 4.11 -9.43
N PHE A 44 -0.31 4.29 -10.65
CA PHE A 44 -1.73 4.44 -10.95
C PHE A 44 -2.39 3.08 -11.11
N LEU A 45 -3.48 2.89 -10.36
CA LEU A 45 -4.24 1.63 -10.26
C LEU A 45 -5.63 1.69 -10.88
N GLY A 46 -6.07 2.89 -11.31
CA GLY A 46 -7.45 3.20 -11.70
C GLY A 46 -7.75 3.08 -13.20
N GLY A 47 -6.94 2.33 -13.96
CA GLY A 47 -7.16 2.09 -15.39
C GLY A 47 -8.40 1.23 -15.65
N PRO A 48 -8.88 1.17 -16.91
CA PRO A 48 -10.00 0.31 -17.30
C PRO A 48 -9.68 -1.18 -17.17
N ASP A 49 -8.41 -1.54 -17.39
CA ASP A 49 -7.89 -2.88 -17.13
C ASP A 49 -7.22 -2.90 -15.76
N LEU A 50 -7.84 -3.62 -14.80
CA LEU A 50 -7.33 -3.74 -13.44
C LEU A 50 -6.05 -4.58 -13.35
N ASN A 51 -5.69 -5.35 -14.38
CA ASN A 51 -4.41 -6.05 -14.40
C ASN A 51 -3.26 -5.14 -14.85
N ILE A 52 -3.55 -3.99 -15.47
CA ILE A 52 -2.50 -3.08 -15.95
C ILE A 52 -2.31 -1.93 -14.97
N LEU A 53 -1.10 -1.85 -14.43
CA LEU A 53 -0.64 -0.79 -13.55
C LEU A 53 0.28 0.13 -14.35
N LYS A 54 0.34 1.42 -13.98
CA LYS A 54 1.22 2.39 -14.65
C LYS A 54 1.99 3.21 -13.65
N LEU A 55 3.30 3.34 -13.87
CA LEU A 55 4.07 4.35 -13.18
C LEU A 55 3.75 5.71 -13.82
N VAL A 56 3.36 6.68 -13.03
CA VAL A 56 2.98 8.02 -13.50
C VAL A 56 3.81 9.07 -12.77
N LYS A 57 4.30 10.06 -13.51
CA LYS A 57 5.03 11.19 -12.94
C LYS A 57 4.05 12.31 -12.61
N LYS A 58 4.26 12.99 -11.50
CA LYS A 58 3.48 14.17 -11.09
C LYS A 58 3.37 15.22 -12.20
N GLN A 59 4.49 15.50 -12.87
CA GLN A 59 4.59 16.46 -13.97
C GLN A 59 3.77 16.10 -15.23
N ASP A 60 3.42 14.82 -15.41
CA ASP A 60 2.58 14.38 -16.53
C ASP A 60 1.08 14.42 -16.16
N MET A 61 0.76 14.65 -14.88
CA MET A 61 -0.62 14.86 -14.42
C MET A 61 -0.98 16.31 -14.76
N GLY A 62 -1.97 16.50 -15.63
CA GLY A 62 -2.36 17.82 -16.13
C GLY A 62 -2.73 18.80 -15.01
N GLU A 63 -2.76 20.10 -15.34
CA GLU A 63 -2.99 21.19 -14.39
C GLU A 63 -4.32 21.10 -13.61
N ASP A 64 -5.31 20.40 -14.17
CA ASP A 64 -6.62 20.15 -13.54
C ASP A 64 -6.59 19.05 -12.46
N TYR A 65 -5.45 18.37 -12.27
CA TYR A 65 -5.32 17.29 -11.31
C TYR A 65 -5.10 17.84 -9.89
N THR A 66 -6.16 17.83 -9.08
CA THR A 66 -6.16 18.39 -7.71
C THR A 66 -5.50 17.48 -6.66
N GLY A 67 -4.36 16.85 -6.98
CA GLY A 67 -3.55 16.12 -6.00
C GLY A 67 -4.32 15.04 -5.23
N GLY A 68 -4.81 14.01 -5.92
CA GLY A 68 -5.55 12.92 -5.28
C GLY A 68 -4.78 12.23 -4.15
N ASP A 69 -5.48 11.68 -3.17
CA ASP A 69 -4.89 10.90 -2.09
C ASP A 69 -4.10 9.70 -2.64
N TYR A 70 -2.91 9.46 -2.08
CA TYR A 70 -2.13 8.25 -2.33
C TYR A 70 -1.90 7.46 -1.06
N VAL A 71 -1.75 6.15 -1.21
CA VAL A 71 -1.40 5.22 -0.14
C VAL A 71 0.09 4.87 -0.26
N VAL A 72 0.77 4.66 0.86
CA VAL A 72 2.17 4.24 0.89
C VAL A 72 2.27 2.80 1.39
N LEU A 73 3.18 2.01 0.83
CA LEU A 73 3.57 0.71 1.38
C LEU A 73 4.92 0.78 2.09
N SER A 74 4.93 0.49 3.39
CA SER A 74 6.14 0.19 4.15
C SER A 74 6.35 -1.32 4.20
N HIS A 75 7.47 -1.80 3.64
CA HIS A 75 7.75 -3.24 3.56
C HIS A 75 9.24 -3.58 3.71
N CYS A 76 9.51 -4.83 4.07
CA CYS A 76 10.85 -5.38 4.02
C CYS A 76 11.17 -5.90 2.62
N TRP A 77 12.26 -5.41 2.03
CA TRP A 77 12.72 -5.87 0.71
C TRP A 77 13.23 -7.32 0.74
N GLY A 78 13.58 -7.84 1.92
CA GLY A 78 14.15 -9.18 2.08
C GLY A 78 15.52 -9.31 1.40
N THR A 79 15.84 -10.51 0.93
CA THR A 79 17.01 -10.79 0.08
C THR A 79 16.56 -11.33 -1.28
N PRO A 80 16.10 -10.46 -2.18
CA PRO A 80 15.57 -10.86 -3.47
C PRO A 80 16.69 -11.21 -4.46
N THR A 81 16.45 -12.21 -5.30
CA THR A 81 17.31 -12.56 -6.43
C THR A 81 17.30 -11.44 -7.48
N ASP A 82 18.30 -11.43 -8.37
CA ASP A 82 18.38 -10.40 -9.42
C ASP A 82 17.23 -10.48 -10.43
N GLU A 83 16.66 -11.67 -10.65
CA GLU A 83 15.46 -11.83 -11.47
C GLU A 83 14.23 -11.22 -10.81
N GLU A 84 14.09 -11.40 -9.49
CA GLU A 84 13.01 -10.79 -8.73
C GLU A 84 13.14 -9.28 -8.70
N LYS A 85 14.36 -8.72 -8.54
CA LYS A 85 14.60 -7.27 -8.61
C LYS A 85 14.03 -6.65 -9.89
N LYS A 86 14.07 -7.36 -11.02
CA LYS A 86 13.47 -6.86 -12.27
C LYS A 86 11.94 -6.75 -12.18
N ARG A 87 11.29 -7.60 -11.36
CA ARG A 87 9.83 -7.67 -11.19
C ARG A 87 9.29 -6.68 -10.16
N PHE A 88 10.00 -6.45 -9.06
CA PHE A 88 9.52 -5.51 -8.01
C PHE A 88 10.27 -4.18 -7.98
N CYS A 89 11.39 -4.01 -8.70
CA CYS A 89 12.07 -2.72 -8.82
C CYS A 89 11.87 -2.03 -10.17
N THR A 90 11.83 -0.71 -10.12
CA THR A 90 12.07 0.15 -11.28
C THR A 90 13.58 0.40 -11.40
N THR A 91 14.12 0.28 -12.61
CA THR A 91 15.54 0.46 -12.94
C THR A 91 15.61 1.25 -14.25
N LYS A 92 16.76 1.88 -14.55
CA LYS A 92 16.94 2.62 -15.81
C LYS A 92 16.46 1.83 -17.05
N PRO A 93 16.76 0.52 -17.21
CA PRO A 93 16.33 -0.24 -18.39
C PRO A 93 14.82 -0.48 -18.48
N ASN A 94 14.11 -0.66 -17.36
CA ASN A 94 12.67 -0.97 -17.38
C ASN A 94 11.78 0.26 -17.15
N TYR A 95 12.36 1.42 -16.84
CA TYR A 95 11.63 2.62 -16.48
C TYR A 95 10.61 3.05 -17.55
N GLN A 96 11.01 3.12 -18.82
CA GLN A 96 10.10 3.48 -19.91
C GLN A 96 8.94 2.49 -20.08
N HIS A 97 9.21 1.20 -19.89
CA HIS A 97 8.17 0.17 -19.91
C HIS A 97 7.19 0.37 -18.74
N ARG A 98 7.68 0.66 -17.53
CA ARG A 98 6.84 0.94 -16.36
C ARG A 98 5.89 2.14 -16.56
N LEU A 99 6.33 3.16 -17.30
CA LEU A 99 5.49 4.31 -17.66
C LEU A 99 4.37 3.94 -18.64
N GLN A 100 4.62 3.02 -19.57
CA GLN A 100 3.62 2.55 -20.54
C GLN A 100 2.59 1.61 -19.89
N GLY A 101 3.06 0.75 -19.00
CA GLY A 101 2.26 -0.13 -18.16
C GLY A 101 2.95 -1.46 -17.88
N PHE A 102 2.55 -2.11 -16.79
CA PHE A 102 3.06 -3.42 -16.38
C PHE A 102 1.96 -4.22 -15.67
N ASN A 103 2.07 -5.55 -15.70
CA ASN A 103 1.02 -6.40 -15.16
C ASN A 103 1.09 -6.46 -13.64
N TYR A 104 -0.08 -6.47 -13.01
CA TYR A 104 -0.26 -6.70 -11.59
C TYR A 104 0.19 -8.12 -11.22
N ASP A 105 -0.07 -9.12 -12.06
CA ASP A 105 0.33 -10.52 -11.81
C ASP A 105 1.84 -10.74 -11.81
N ASP A 106 2.62 -9.83 -12.42
CA ASP A 106 4.09 -9.88 -12.42
C ASP A 106 4.69 -9.38 -11.09
N LEU A 107 3.89 -8.70 -10.26
CA LEU A 107 4.34 -8.19 -8.96
C LEU A 107 4.46 -9.30 -7.92
N LEU A 108 5.32 -9.09 -6.93
CA LEU A 108 5.40 -9.96 -5.76
C LEU A 108 4.13 -9.84 -4.90
N LYS A 109 3.86 -10.90 -4.13
CA LYS A 109 2.62 -11.05 -3.35
C LYS A 109 2.34 -9.89 -2.41
N THR A 110 3.34 -9.37 -1.70
CA THR A 110 3.18 -8.19 -0.83
C THR A 110 2.71 -6.95 -1.60
N PHE A 111 3.13 -6.80 -2.86
CA PHE A 111 2.79 -5.63 -3.66
C PHE A 111 1.41 -5.82 -4.29
N GLN A 112 1.09 -7.05 -4.71
CA GLN A 112 -0.25 -7.44 -5.12
C GLN A 112 -1.27 -7.16 -4.00
N ASP A 113 -0.95 -7.54 -2.77
CA ASP A 113 -1.80 -7.28 -1.60
C ASP A 113 -1.94 -5.79 -1.31
N ALA A 114 -0.85 -5.01 -1.43
CA ALA A 114 -0.91 -3.55 -1.29
C ALA A 114 -1.82 -2.89 -2.36
N VAL A 115 -1.76 -3.37 -3.61
CA VAL A 115 -2.66 -2.92 -4.69
C VAL A 115 -4.11 -3.26 -4.36
N ARG A 116 -4.39 -4.46 -3.85
CA ARG A 116 -5.74 -4.88 -3.42
C ARG A 116 -6.27 -3.98 -2.30
N VAL A 117 -5.49 -3.77 -1.24
CA VAL A 117 -5.86 -2.88 -0.13
C VAL A 117 -6.15 -1.47 -0.65
N THR A 118 -5.27 -0.92 -1.48
CA THR A 118 -5.44 0.45 -2.02
C THR A 118 -6.75 0.58 -2.80
N ARG A 119 -7.10 -0.42 -3.61
CA ARG A 119 -8.37 -0.47 -4.34
C ARG A 119 -9.58 -0.61 -3.42
N GLU A 120 -9.50 -1.45 -2.38
CA GLU A 120 -10.54 -1.60 -1.36
C GLU A 120 -10.80 -0.30 -0.57
N LEU A 121 -9.76 0.54 -0.45
CA LEU A 121 -9.85 1.90 0.13
C LEU A 121 -10.37 2.95 -0.86
N GLN A 122 -10.74 2.55 -2.08
CA GLN A 122 -11.18 3.43 -3.15
C GLN A 122 -10.15 4.51 -3.51
N LYS A 123 -8.86 4.20 -3.34
CA LYS A 123 -7.74 5.05 -3.78
C LYS A 123 -7.16 4.50 -5.06
N GLN A 124 -6.59 5.40 -5.88
CA GLN A 124 -6.08 5.05 -7.21
C GLN A 124 -4.57 5.15 -7.32
N TYR A 125 -3.91 5.66 -6.27
CA TYR A 125 -2.48 5.93 -6.26
C TYR A 125 -1.81 5.19 -5.11
N LEU A 126 -0.76 4.46 -5.45
CA LEU A 126 0.06 3.71 -4.51
C LEU A 126 1.52 4.07 -4.72
N TRP A 127 2.22 4.36 -3.62
CA TRP A 127 3.65 4.58 -3.62
C TRP A 127 4.36 3.40 -2.94
N ILE A 128 5.35 2.85 -3.63
CA ILE A 128 6.24 1.80 -3.15
C ILE A 128 7.65 2.22 -3.56
N ASP A 129 8.56 2.38 -2.60
CA ASP A 129 9.95 2.84 -2.80
C ASP A 129 10.66 2.12 -3.97
N SER A 130 10.63 0.80 -4.00
CA SER A 130 11.27 -0.02 -5.04
C SER A 130 10.72 0.23 -6.45
N LEU A 131 9.44 0.60 -6.59
CA LEU A 131 8.81 0.88 -7.89
C LEU A 131 8.79 2.37 -8.25
N CYS A 132 8.76 3.27 -7.26
CA CYS A 132 8.63 4.71 -7.46
C CYS A 132 9.99 5.43 -7.49
N ILE A 133 11.06 4.79 -7.00
CA ILE A 133 12.44 5.26 -7.07
C ILE A 133 13.20 4.41 -8.10
N ILE A 134 14.01 5.05 -8.95
CA ILE A 134 14.81 4.35 -9.96
C ILE A 134 16.03 3.71 -9.27
N GLN A 135 16.00 2.40 -9.12
CA GLN A 135 17.06 1.64 -8.46
C GLN A 135 18.33 1.57 -9.32
N GLY A 136 19.48 1.71 -8.65
CA GLY A 136 20.79 1.82 -9.30
C GLY A 136 21.05 3.17 -9.98
N ASP A 137 20.23 4.18 -9.66
CA ASP A 137 20.44 5.57 -10.05
C ASP A 137 20.68 6.44 -8.81
N ASP A 138 21.95 6.65 -8.45
CA ASP A 138 22.31 7.34 -7.20
C ASP A 138 21.72 8.76 -7.14
N ASP A 139 21.68 9.47 -8.28
CA ASP A 139 21.11 10.81 -8.38
C ASP A 139 19.59 10.86 -8.14
N ASP A 140 18.86 9.81 -8.55
CA ASP A 140 17.41 9.71 -8.33
C ASP A 140 17.13 9.22 -6.92
N TRP A 141 17.92 8.27 -6.43
CA TRP A 141 17.82 7.76 -5.07
C TRP A 141 18.05 8.88 -4.05
N GLU A 142 19.10 9.69 -4.19
CA GLU A 142 19.42 10.76 -3.24
C GLU A 142 18.28 11.80 -3.16
N LYS A 143 17.68 12.15 -4.31
CA LYS A 143 16.54 13.07 -4.36
C LYS A 143 15.30 12.49 -3.68
N GLU A 144 14.93 11.26 -4.03
CA GLU A 144 13.70 10.66 -3.50
C GLU A 144 13.85 10.26 -2.02
N ALA A 145 15.05 9.85 -1.59
CA ALA A 145 15.35 9.56 -0.19
C ALA A 145 15.23 10.82 0.67
N GLY A 146 15.76 11.96 0.20
CA GLY A 146 15.62 13.25 0.88
C GLY A 146 14.16 13.71 1.05
N GLU A 147 13.27 13.23 0.19
CA GLU A 147 11.85 13.55 0.21
C GLU A 147 10.97 12.45 0.86
N MET A 148 11.57 11.33 1.26
CA MET A 148 10.83 10.16 1.74
C MET A 148 9.97 10.50 2.97
N GLU A 149 10.49 11.29 3.90
CA GLU A 149 9.71 11.75 5.06
C GLU A 149 8.44 12.50 4.62
N ASN A 150 8.55 13.39 3.63
CA ASN A 150 7.40 14.14 3.09
C ASN A 150 6.39 13.21 2.42
N VAL A 151 6.87 12.20 1.69
CA VAL A 151 6.03 11.16 1.06
C VAL A 151 5.22 10.41 2.10
N PHE A 152 5.86 9.93 3.17
CA PHE A 152 5.17 9.17 4.22
C PHE A 152 4.25 10.05 5.06
N ALA A 153 4.67 11.28 5.39
CA ALA A 153 3.88 12.20 6.21
C ALA A 153 2.63 12.75 5.51
N SER A 154 2.63 12.79 4.18
CA SER A 154 1.51 13.33 3.38
C SER A 154 0.63 12.25 2.74
N ALA A 155 0.95 10.97 2.97
CA ALA A 155 0.12 9.86 2.50
C ALA A 155 -1.24 9.84 3.22
N TYR A 156 -2.29 9.40 2.52
CA TYR A 156 -3.61 9.18 3.13
C TYR A 156 -3.54 8.14 4.25
N CYS A 157 -2.82 7.05 4.01
CA CYS A 157 -2.42 6.10 5.02
C CYS A 157 -1.19 5.32 4.56
N THR A 158 -0.50 4.70 5.51
CA THR A 158 0.62 3.79 5.26
C THR A 158 0.19 2.36 5.57
N ILE A 159 0.28 1.48 4.59
CA ILE A 159 0.18 0.03 4.77
C ILE A 159 1.52 -0.46 5.29
N ALA A 160 1.55 -0.96 6.51
CA ALA A 160 2.74 -1.58 7.10
C ALA A 160 2.66 -3.10 6.95
N ALA A 161 3.47 -3.68 6.06
CA ALA A 161 3.58 -5.14 5.90
C ALA A 161 4.51 -5.74 6.97
N SER A 162 4.16 -5.56 8.25
CA SER A 162 4.99 -5.96 9.40
C SER A 162 4.99 -7.47 9.67
N SER A 163 4.00 -8.19 9.16
CA SER A 163 3.84 -9.65 9.33
C SER A 163 4.73 -10.48 8.40
N THR A 164 5.39 -9.86 7.42
CA THR A 164 6.20 -10.56 6.42
C THR A 164 7.67 -10.19 6.55
N SER A 165 8.54 -11.18 6.72
CA SER A 165 9.99 -10.98 6.62
C SER A 165 10.47 -10.86 5.17
N ASP A 166 9.64 -11.27 4.21
CA ASP A 166 9.93 -11.33 2.79
C ASP A 166 8.74 -10.84 1.95
N CYS A 167 9.02 -10.21 0.81
CA CYS A 167 8.00 -9.68 -0.11
C CYS A 167 7.22 -10.78 -0.88
N ARG A 168 7.66 -12.03 -0.76
CA ARG A 168 7.04 -13.22 -1.38
C ARG A 168 5.82 -13.76 -0.63
N ASP A 169 5.73 -13.52 0.67
CA ASP A 169 4.74 -14.20 1.52
C ASP A 169 3.34 -13.60 1.36
N GLY A 170 3.25 -12.30 1.05
CA GLY A 170 1.98 -11.58 1.13
C GLY A 170 1.51 -11.42 2.57
N PHE A 171 0.57 -10.51 2.80
CA PHE A 171 0.09 -10.19 4.16
C PHE A 171 -1.43 -10.32 4.31
N LEU A 172 -2.15 -10.66 3.23
CA LEU A 172 -3.61 -10.88 3.28
C LEU A 172 -4.01 -12.35 3.46
N GLU A 173 -3.11 -13.31 3.20
CA GLU A 173 -3.38 -14.74 3.39
C GLU A 173 -3.00 -15.13 4.83
N TRP A 174 -3.95 -14.97 5.75
CA TRP A 174 -3.86 -15.58 7.08
C TRP A 174 -4.39 -17.01 6.99
N ASP A 175 -3.57 -17.99 7.34
CA ASP A 175 -4.01 -19.39 7.44
C ASP A 175 -5.05 -19.50 8.57
N LEU A 176 -6.33 -19.66 8.19
CA LEU A 176 -7.48 -19.61 9.09
C LEU A 176 -7.54 -20.78 10.09
N ASP A 177 -6.62 -21.73 10.00
CA ASP A 177 -6.52 -22.85 10.94
C ASP A 177 -5.95 -22.45 12.31
N SER A 178 -5.40 -21.24 12.47
CA SER A 178 -4.66 -20.92 13.69
C SER A 178 -5.42 -20.19 14.80
N GLN A 179 -6.52 -19.48 14.57
CA GLN A 179 -7.29 -18.85 15.66
C GLN A 179 -8.77 -18.67 15.33
N ASN A 180 -9.67 -19.14 16.21
CA ASN A 180 -11.10 -18.89 16.16
C ASN A 180 -11.39 -17.38 16.27
N ILE A 181 -11.67 -16.72 15.14
CA ILE A 181 -12.04 -15.30 15.10
C ILE A 181 -13.57 -15.21 15.20
N GLU A 182 -14.10 -15.04 16.41
CA GLU A 182 -15.52 -14.68 16.62
C GLU A 182 -15.70 -13.17 16.52
N ILE A 183 -16.41 -12.72 15.47
CA ILE A 183 -16.79 -11.32 15.30
C ILE A 183 -18.11 -11.08 16.06
N HIS A 184 -18.02 -10.54 17.27
CA HIS A 184 -19.19 -10.05 18.01
C HIS A 184 -19.35 -8.52 17.90
N ASP A 185 -20.62 -8.12 17.78
CA ASP A 185 -21.21 -6.81 17.55
C ASP A 185 -20.34 -5.57 17.90
N ILE A 186 -20.09 -4.74 16.88
CA ILE A 186 -19.17 -3.58 16.83
C ILE A 186 -19.57 -2.44 17.80
N ARG A 187 -20.77 -2.51 18.41
CA ARG A 187 -21.24 -1.51 19.38
C ARG A 187 -20.59 -1.58 20.76
N ARG A 188 -19.88 -2.67 21.07
CA ARG A 188 -19.10 -2.82 22.31
C ARG A 188 -17.66 -3.20 21.95
N GLY A 189 -16.90 -2.24 21.44
CA GLY A 189 -15.43 -2.26 21.38
C GLY A 189 -14.80 -3.59 20.99
N SER A 190 -14.53 -3.79 19.71
CA SER A 190 -13.76 -4.93 19.23
C SER A 190 -12.33 -4.89 19.79
N THR A 191 -11.97 -5.83 20.66
CA THR A 191 -10.58 -6.05 21.09
C THR A 191 -9.87 -6.89 20.04
N TYR A 192 -9.18 -6.22 19.12
CA TYR A 192 -8.10 -6.84 18.35
C TYR A 192 -6.89 -6.90 19.28
N THR A 193 -6.46 -8.10 19.69
CA THR A 193 -5.20 -8.24 20.44
C THR A 193 -4.03 -8.22 19.46
N CYS A 194 -3.81 -7.08 18.81
CA CYS A 194 -2.50 -6.70 18.30
C CYS A 194 -1.78 -5.98 19.44
N ASP A 195 -0.60 -6.47 19.82
CA ASP A 195 0.23 -5.75 20.78
C ASP A 195 0.95 -4.66 20.00
N PHE A 196 0.35 -3.48 19.92
CA PHE A 196 0.88 -2.34 19.16
C PHE A 196 2.35 -2.06 19.51
N ASN A 197 2.73 -2.20 20.79
CA ASN A 197 4.09 -1.97 21.22
C ASN A 197 5.04 -3.03 20.66
N LYS A 198 4.61 -4.29 20.62
CA LYS A 198 5.41 -5.39 20.06
C LYS A 198 5.46 -5.34 18.53
N ASP A 199 4.31 -5.19 17.89
CA ASP A 199 4.11 -5.43 16.46
C ASP A 199 4.38 -4.18 15.62
N VAL A 200 4.25 -2.98 16.21
CA VAL A 200 4.54 -1.69 15.56
C VAL A 200 5.77 -1.05 16.19
N ASP A 201 5.75 -0.65 17.47
CA ASP A 201 6.83 0.15 18.06
C ASP A 201 8.16 -0.61 18.11
N LYS A 202 8.12 -1.91 18.39
CA LYS A 202 9.29 -2.80 18.42
C LYS A 202 9.43 -3.66 17.17
N GLY A 203 8.54 -3.51 16.19
CA GLY A 203 8.51 -4.29 14.97
C GLY A 203 9.74 -4.07 14.08
N ALA A 204 9.94 -4.94 13.09
CA ALA A 204 11.07 -4.82 12.16
C ALA A 204 11.04 -3.51 11.34
N LEU A 205 9.85 -2.96 11.11
CA LEU A 205 9.66 -1.73 10.35
C LEU A 205 10.01 -0.46 11.13
N SER A 206 9.83 -0.43 12.46
CA SER A 206 10.11 0.76 13.29
C SER A 206 11.59 0.95 13.61
N ARG A 207 12.42 -0.09 13.45
CA ARG A 207 13.87 -0.06 13.75
C ARG A 207 14.73 0.37 12.58
N ARG A 208 14.13 0.75 11.45
CA ARG A 208 14.86 1.26 10.29
C ARG A 208 15.15 2.74 10.47
N ALA A 209 16.38 3.13 10.17
CA ALA A 209 16.68 4.51 9.81
C ALA A 209 16.10 4.73 8.41
N TRP A 210 15.31 5.79 8.27
CA TRP A 210 14.84 6.31 6.99
C TRP A 210 16.03 6.91 6.23
#